data_AF-A0A0J9XFT6-F1
#
_entry.id   AF-A0A0J9XFT6-F1
#
_cell.length_a   1.000
_cell.length_b   1.000
_cell.length_c   1.000
_cell.angle_alpha   90.00
_cell.angle_beta   90.00
_cell.angle_gamma   90.00
#
_symmetry.space_group_name_H-M   'P 1'
#
loop_
_entity.id
_entity.type
_entity.pdbx_description
1 polymer ?
#
loop_
_entity_poly.entity_id
_entity_poly.type
_entity_poly.pdbx_seq_one_letter_code
_entity_poly.pdbx_strand_id
1 'polypeptide(L)'
;MRIRIAFASIFVGLCLLCAYLGFANIKIGSSDKVLHFFAFLLLSISFYWSIDSTRRRSINLTVITVCLVMGIGSEFVQGMLPYRDFDAYDIANNLMGSFLGVGLSAWYHKRILSRKRTARYQALQQNNDLEQQRVDLATADGSAPVGSGNASGDGDSVVLQEVAPEPVNPNK
;
A
#
# COMPACT_ATOMS: atom_id res chain seq x y z
N MET A 1 -11.04 4.79 -5.25
CA MET A 1 -9.65 4.29 -5.39
C MET A 1 -8.98 5.13 -6.44
N ARG A 2 -7.78 5.63 -6.17
CA ARG A 2 -6.99 6.35 -7.18
C ARG A 2 -5.90 5.42 -7.71
N ILE A 3 -5.48 5.61 -8.95
CA ILE A 3 -4.40 4.82 -9.56
C ILE A 3 -3.16 5.71 -9.67
N ARG A 4 -2.02 5.19 -9.24
CA ARG A 4 -0.73 5.86 -9.37
C ARG A 4 -0.15 5.52 -10.73
N ILE A 5 -0.37 6.41 -11.70
CA ILE A 5 -0.10 6.17 -13.13
C ILE A 5 1.34 5.69 -13.38
N ALA A 6 2.34 6.26 -12.68
CA ALA A 6 3.74 5.86 -12.84
C ALA A 6 4.00 4.39 -12.45
N PHE A 7 3.38 3.89 -11.37
CA PHE A 7 3.53 2.48 -10.99
C PHE A 7 2.69 1.56 -11.89
N ALA A 8 1.53 2.05 -12.33
CA ALA A 8 0.68 1.32 -13.27
C ALA A 8 1.37 1.14 -14.64
N SER A 9 2.06 2.16 -15.15
CA SER A 9 2.80 2.06 -16.42
C SER A 9 3.98 1.08 -16.31
N ILE A 10 4.71 1.10 -15.20
CA ILE A 10 5.77 0.10 -14.93
C ILE A 10 5.18 -1.30 -14.88
N PHE A 11 4.06 -1.48 -14.18
CA PHE A 11 3.38 -2.78 -14.10
C PHE A 11 2.97 -3.29 -15.48
N VAL A 12 2.34 -2.46 -16.32
CA VAL A 12 1.97 -2.81 -17.69
C VAL A 12 3.21 -3.17 -18.51
N GLY A 13 4.29 -2.39 -18.42
CA GLY A 13 5.55 -2.68 -19.10
C GLY A 13 6.15 -4.02 -18.67
N LEU A 14 6.11 -4.34 -17.38
CA LEU A 14 6.55 -5.63 -16.84
C LEU A 14 5.66 -6.78 -17.33
N CYS A 15 4.33 -6.62 -17.39
CA CYS A 15 3.43 -7.63 -17.95
C CYS A 15 3.76 -7.93 -19.42
N LEU A 16 4.01 -6.91 -20.23
CA LEU A 16 4.39 -7.08 -21.63
C LEU A 16 5.74 -7.79 -21.77
N LEU A 17 6.72 -7.42 -20.94
CA LEU A 17 8.04 -8.08 -20.91
C LEU A 17 7.93 -9.56 -20.50
N CYS A 18 7.18 -9.86 -19.44
CA CYS A 18 6.97 -11.23 -18.98
C CYS A 18 6.19 -12.06 -20.00
N ALA A 19 5.17 -11.49 -20.64
CA ALA A 19 4.44 -12.17 -21.71
C ALA A 19 5.36 -12.49 -22.90
N TYR A 20 6.22 -11.55 -23.29
CA TYR A 20 7.21 -11.80 -24.34
C TYR A 20 8.19 -12.92 -23.95
N LEU A 21 8.78 -12.88 -22.75
CA LEU A 21 9.75 -13.87 -22.32
C LEU A 21 9.13 -15.27 -22.08
N GLY A 22 7.92 -15.32 -21.53
CA GLY A 22 7.25 -16.57 -21.16
C GLY A 22 6.53 -17.27 -22.31
N PHE A 23 6.00 -16.52 -23.28
CA PHE A 23 5.22 -17.09 -24.40
C PHE A 23 5.97 -17.13 -25.72
N ALA A 24 7.06 -16.37 -25.90
CA ALA A 24 7.89 -16.51 -27.10
C ALA A 24 8.59 -17.88 -27.10
N ASN A 25 8.88 -18.39 -28.30
CA ASN A 25 9.65 -19.62 -28.48
C ASN A 25 11.15 -19.36 -28.26
N ILE A 26 11.50 -18.93 -27.05
CA ILE A 26 12.85 -18.65 -26.60
C ILE A 26 13.18 -19.62 -25.47
N LYS A 27 14.22 -20.44 -25.66
CA LYS A 27 14.73 -21.33 -24.63
C LYS A 27 15.67 -20.57 -23.71
N ILE A 28 15.11 -19.95 -22.69
CA ILE A 28 15.88 -19.43 -21.56
C ILE A 28 16.30 -20.67 -20.76
N GLY A 29 17.60 -20.90 -20.56
CA GLY A 29 18.12 -22.11 -19.91
C GLY A 29 17.72 -22.24 -18.43
N SER A 30 18.52 -22.93 -17.61
CA SER A 30 18.24 -23.21 -16.18
C SER A 30 17.92 -21.99 -15.29
N SER A 31 18.09 -20.77 -15.78
CA SER A 31 17.69 -19.52 -15.13
C SER A 31 16.19 -19.22 -15.18
N ASP A 32 15.38 -20.01 -15.91
CA ASP A 32 13.93 -19.79 -16.05
C ASP A 32 13.22 -19.71 -14.68
N LYS A 33 13.58 -20.61 -13.75
CA LYS A 33 13.04 -20.64 -12.38
C LYS A 33 13.29 -19.36 -11.59
N VAL A 34 14.50 -18.83 -11.72
CA VAL A 34 14.91 -17.57 -11.05
C VAL A 34 14.20 -16.39 -11.70
N LEU A 35 14.03 -16.43 -13.03
CA LEU A 35 13.29 -15.42 -13.78
C LEU A 35 11.83 -15.38 -13.32
N HIS A 36 11.17 -16.53 -13.19
CA HIS A 36 9.82 -16.66 -12.65
C HIS A 36 9.71 -16.00 -11.26
N PHE A 37 10.62 -16.33 -10.34
CA PHE A 37 10.66 -15.71 -9.02
C PHE A 37 10.77 -14.18 -9.07
N PHE A 38 11.75 -13.63 -9.80
CA PHE A 38 11.98 -12.19 -9.85
C PHE A 38 10.91 -11.44 -10.65
N ALA A 39 10.38 -12.02 -11.71
CA ALA A 39 9.28 -11.47 -12.49
C ALA A 39 8.07 -11.24 -11.57
N PHE A 40 7.64 -12.28 -10.85
CA PHE A 40 6.48 -12.20 -9.97
C PHE A 40 6.71 -11.36 -8.72
N LEU A 41 7.95 -11.27 -8.23
CA LEU A 41 8.35 -10.31 -7.21
C LEU A 41 8.11 -8.86 -7.68
N LEU A 42 8.62 -8.51 -8.86
CA LEU A 42 8.50 -7.16 -9.42
C LEU A 42 7.07 -6.81 -9.83
N LEU A 43 6.33 -7.75 -10.41
CA LEU A 43 4.90 -7.59 -10.71
C LEU A 43 4.10 -7.33 -9.44
N SER A 44 4.35 -8.09 -8.37
CA SER A 44 3.65 -7.90 -7.09
C SER A 44 3.93 -6.55 -6.45
N ILE A 45 5.19 -6.11 -6.45
CA ILE A 45 5.55 -4.78 -5.92
C ILE A 45 4.91 -3.68 -6.76
N SER A 46 5.10 -3.70 -8.08
CA SER A 46 4.59 -2.64 -8.97
C SER A 46 3.05 -2.56 -8.93
N PHE A 47 2.35 -3.70 -8.97
CA PHE A 47 0.89 -3.73 -8.85
C PHE A 47 0.40 -3.21 -7.50
N TYR A 48 1.02 -3.65 -6.40
CA TYR A 48 0.63 -3.23 -5.04
C TYR A 48 0.66 -1.71 -4.91
N TRP A 49 1.70 -1.06 -5.44
CA TRP A 49 1.88 0.39 -5.37
C TRP A 49 1.11 1.14 -6.47
N SER A 50 0.63 0.48 -7.52
CA SER A 50 -0.22 1.09 -8.53
C SER A 50 -1.60 1.49 -7.99
N ILE A 51 -2.12 0.77 -6.99
CA ILE A 51 -3.44 1.01 -6.42
C ILE A 51 -3.33 1.82 -5.13
N ASP A 52 -3.84 3.05 -5.16
CA ASP A 52 -3.96 3.88 -3.97
C ASP A 52 -5.22 3.51 -3.19
N SER A 53 -5.05 2.56 -2.26
CA SER A 53 -6.11 2.05 -1.40
C SER A 53 -5.62 1.67 0.00
N THR A 54 -6.52 1.14 0.83
CA THR A 54 -6.18 0.65 2.16
C THR A 54 -5.26 -0.56 2.07
N ARG A 55 -4.36 -0.73 3.05
CA ARG A 55 -3.41 -1.85 3.09
C ARG A 55 -4.09 -3.21 2.85
N ARG A 56 -5.23 -3.48 3.49
CA ARG A 56 -5.96 -4.75 3.35
C ARG A 56 -6.48 -4.94 1.92
N ARG A 57 -7.04 -3.88 1.31
CA ARG A 57 -7.56 -3.95 -0.06
C ARG A 57 -6.44 -4.13 -1.09
N SER A 58 -5.33 -3.41 -0.95
CA SER A 58 -4.17 -3.56 -1.85
C SER A 58 -3.56 -4.96 -1.75
N ILE A 59 -3.44 -5.55 -0.54
CA ILE A 59 -3.00 -6.94 -0.37
C ILE A 59 -3.94 -7.90 -1.10
N ASN A 60 -5.25 -7.84 -0.82
CA ASN A 60 -6.22 -8.76 -1.41
C ASN A 60 -6.24 -8.67 -2.94
N LEU A 61 -6.23 -7.46 -3.50
CA LEU A 61 -6.19 -7.26 -4.95
C LEU A 61 -4.90 -7.80 -5.56
N THR A 62 -3.74 -7.55 -4.93
CA THR A 62 -2.47 -8.07 -5.44
C THR A 62 -2.41 -9.59 -5.40
N VAL A 63 -2.88 -10.21 -4.32
CA VAL A 63 -2.90 -11.67 -4.20
C VAL A 63 -3.83 -12.30 -5.24
N ILE A 64 -5.04 -11.76 -5.41
CA ILE A 64 -5.97 -12.30 -6.42
C ILE A 64 -5.41 -12.11 -7.82
N THR A 65 -4.96 -10.89 -8.16
CA THR A 65 -4.56 -10.57 -9.54
C THR A 65 -3.19 -11.14 -9.90
N VAL A 66 -2.18 -11.00 -9.04
CA VAL A 66 -0.82 -11.42 -9.36
C VAL A 66 -0.56 -12.86 -8.94
N CYS A 67 -0.94 -13.29 -7.73
CA CYS A 67 -0.65 -14.67 -7.31
C CYS A 67 -1.59 -15.68 -7.98
N LEU A 68 -2.90 -15.45 -7.95
CA LEU A 68 -3.86 -16.44 -8.44
C LEU A 68 -4.04 -16.35 -9.95
N VAL A 69 -4.40 -15.18 -10.48
CA VAL A 69 -4.69 -15.05 -11.92
C VAL A 69 -3.41 -15.17 -12.74
N MET A 70 -2.37 -14.40 -12.43
CA MET A 70 -1.13 -14.46 -13.21
C MET A 70 -0.23 -15.63 -12.79
N GLY A 71 0.02 -15.82 -11.48
CA GLY A 71 1.03 -16.78 -11.00
C GLY A 71 0.70 -18.23 -11.26
N ILE A 72 -0.58 -18.58 -11.20
CA ILE A 72 -1.08 -19.91 -11.56
C ILE A 72 -1.50 -19.91 -13.03
N GLY A 73 -2.26 -18.91 -13.47
CA GLY A 73 -2.82 -18.89 -14.82
C GLY A 73 -1.77 -18.82 -15.94
N SER A 74 -0.63 -18.17 -15.72
CA SER A 74 0.44 -18.13 -16.75
C SER A 74 0.95 -19.53 -17.06
N GLU A 75 1.11 -20.38 -16.05
CA GLU A 75 1.59 -21.75 -16.22
C GLU A 75 0.58 -22.62 -16.97
N PHE A 76 -0.70 -22.49 -16.64
CA PHE A 76 -1.75 -23.18 -17.38
C PHE A 76 -1.77 -22.77 -18.86
N VAL A 77 -1.60 -21.48 -19.14
CA VAL A 77 -1.53 -21.00 -20.53
C VAL A 77 -0.26 -21.51 -21.21
N GLN A 78 0.89 -21.51 -20.51
CA GLN A 78 2.15 -22.07 -21.00
C GLN A 78 2.04 -23.56 -21.34
N GLY A 79 1.40 -24.36 -20.49
CA GLY A 79 1.14 -25.78 -20.74
C GLY A 79 0.17 -26.07 -21.89
N MET A 80 -0.58 -25.06 -22.37
CA MET A 80 -1.41 -25.19 -23.58
C MET A 80 -0.63 -24.89 -24.88
N LEU A 81 0.59 -24.35 -24.78
CA LEU A 81 1.43 -24.05 -25.93
C LEU A 81 2.20 -25.31 -26.37
N PRO A 82 2.28 -25.63 -27.67
CA PRO A 82 2.87 -26.88 -28.15
C PRO A 82 4.41 -26.96 -28.00
N TYR A 83 5.03 -25.87 -27.56
CA TYR A 83 6.49 -25.73 -27.41
C TYR A 83 6.91 -25.39 -25.98
N ARG A 84 5.99 -25.43 -25.00
CA ARG A 84 6.24 -25.22 -23.58
C ARG A 84 5.56 -26.33 -22.79
N ASP A 85 6.27 -26.86 -21.80
CA ASP A 85 5.74 -27.87 -20.89
C ASP A 85 5.25 -27.20 -19.61
N PHE A 86 4.23 -27.79 -18.99
CA PHE A 86 3.75 -27.38 -17.68
C PHE A 86 4.75 -27.81 -16.58
N ASP A 87 5.25 -26.88 -15.78
CA ASP A 87 6.10 -27.13 -14.62
C ASP A 87 5.48 -26.54 -13.33
N ALA A 88 5.09 -27.43 -12.40
CA ALA A 88 4.54 -27.03 -11.11
C ALA A 88 5.56 -26.25 -10.23
N TYR A 89 6.87 -26.41 -10.47
CA TYR A 89 7.89 -25.65 -9.77
C TYR A 89 7.91 -24.18 -10.19
N ASP A 90 7.50 -23.85 -11.42
CA ASP A 90 7.41 -22.46 -11.87
C ASP A 90 6.25 -21.73 -11.19
N ILE A 91 5.12 -22.41 -10.96
CA ILE A 91 4.05 -21.91 -10.08
C ILE A 91 4.59 -21.64 -8.67
N ALA A 92 5.36 -22.55 -8.09
CA ALA A 92 5.93 -22.36 -6.76
C ALA A 92 6.84 -21.12 -6.69
N ASN A 93 7.69 -20.91 -7.71
CA ASN A 93 8.55 -19.73 -7.81
C ASN A 93 7.75 -18.44 -7.95
N ASN A 94 6.70 -18.46 -8.78
CA ASN A 94 5.77 -17.32 -8.97
C ASN A 94 5.12 -16.93 -7.62
N LEU A 95 4.65 -17.92 -6.87
CA LEU A 95 4.01 -17.71 -5.56
C LEU A 95 5.01 -17.19 -4.53
N MET A 96 6.21 -17.76 -4.45
CA MET A 96 7.25 -17.31 -3.52
C MET A 96 7.67 -15.87 -3.79
N GLY A 97 7.92 -15.52 -5.07
CA GLY A 97 8.24 -14.16 -5.47
C GLY A 97 7.11 -13.19 -5.13
N SER A 98 5.87 -13.59 -5.42
CA SER A 98 4.70 -12.75 -5.16
C SER A 98 4.46 -12.49 -3.67
N PHE A 99 4.52 -13.54 -2.83
CA PHE A 99 4.34 -13.38 -1.39
C PHE A 99 5.44 -12.52 -0.77
N LEU A 100 6.69 -12.68 -1.22
CA LEU A 100 7.77 -11.81 -0.78
C LEU A 100 7.51 -10.35 -1.19
N GLY A 101 7.08 -10.11 -2.43
CA GLY A 101 6.78 -8.77 -2.94
C GLY A 101 5.62 -8.09 -2.20
N VAL A 102 4.54 -8.83 -1.94
CA VAL A 102 3.41 -8.36 -1.13
C VAL A 102 3.85 -8.10 0.32
N GLY A 103 4.63 -9.01 0.91
CA GLY A 103 5.13 -8.88 2.28
C GLY A 103 6.00 -7.64 2.48
N LEU A 104 6.99 -7.44 1.61
CA LEU A 104 7.86 -6.27 1.61
C LEU A 104 7.06 -4.97 1.43
N SER A 105 6.15 -4.97 0.46
CA SER A 105 5.31 -3.79 0.19
C SER A 105 4.38 -3.46 1.35
N ALA A 106 3.74 -4.48 1.96
CA ALA A 106 2.85 -4.30 3.09
C ALA A 106 3.60 -3.87 4.36
N TRP A 107 4.83 -4.33 4.56
CA TRP A 107 5.71 -3.88 5.64
C TRP A 107 6.14 -2.42 5.44
N TYR A 108 6.58 -2.06 4.24
CA TYR A 108 6.98 -0.69 3.92
C TYR A 108 5.80 0.29 4.02
N HIS A 109 4.63 -0.11 3.54
CA HIS A 109 3.40 0.66 3.67
C HIS A 109 3.06 0.93 5.15
N LYS A 110 3.17 -0.07 6.03
CA LYS A 110 2.99 0.11 7.48
C LYS A 110 4.02 1.10 8.06
N ARG A 111 5.28 1.00 7.66
CA ARG A 111 6.37 1.88 8.14
C ARG A 111 6.18 3.34 7.71
N ILE A 112 5.66 3.60 6.51
CA ILE A 112 5.35 4.96 6.08
C ILE A 112 4.19 5.54 6.91
N LEU A 113 3.15 4.75 7.18
CA LEU A 113 2.02 5.21 7.97
C LEU A 113 2.41 5.54 9.42
N SER A 114 3.29 4.74 10.04
CA SER A 114 3.75 5.04 11.40
C SER A 114 4.52 6.36 11.45
N ARG A 115 5.40 6.63 10.49
CA ARG A 115 6.14 7.90 10.39
C ARG A 115 5.21 9.11 10.21
N LYS A 116 4.21 8.99 9.32
CA LYS A 116 3.24 10.07 9.08
C LYS A 116 2.36 10.37 10.29
N ARG A 117 2.02 9.35 11.08
CA ARG A 117 1.24 9.53 12.32
C ARG A 117 2.06 10.32 13.34
N THR A 118 3.29 9.91 13.62
CA THR A 118 4.16 10.61 14.58
C THR A 118 4.40 12.07 14.17
N ALA A 119 4.66 12.34 12.89
CA ALA A 119 4.86 13.70 12.39
C ALA A 119 3.59 14.58 12.56
N ARG A 120 2.39 14.01 12.36
CA ARG A 120 1.13 14.74 12.58
C ARG A 120 0.89 15.05 14.06
N TYR A 121 1.15 14.10 14.95
CA TYR A 121 1.02 14.35 16.40
C TYR A 121 1.99 15.43 16.88
N GLN A 122 3.25 15.41 16.40
CA GLN A 122 4.23 16.45 16.70
C GLN A 122 3.80 17.84 16.20
N ALA A 123 3.27 17.92 14.97
CA ALA A 123 2.78 19.18 14.42
C ALA A 123 1.58 19.75 15.20
N LEU A 124 0.69 18.89 15.69
CA LEU A 124 -0.44 19.32 16.52
C LEU A 124 0.02 19.82 17.91
N GLN A 125 0.97 19.13 18.55
CA GLN A 125 1.55 19.58 19.82
C GLN A 125 2.22 20.94 19.67
N GLN A 126 3.05 21.12 18.64
CA GLN A 126 3.69 22.39 18.36
C GLN A 126 2.68 23.52 18.14
N ASN A 127 1.59 23.27 17.43
CA ASN A 127 0.55 24.29 17.22
C ASN A 127 -0.13 24.68 18.54
N ASN A 128 -0.44 23.71 19.42
CA ASN A 128 -1.02 23.99 20.73
C ASN A 128 -0.06 24.82 21.61
N ASP A 129 1.24 24.50 21.62
CA ASP A 129 2.24 25.24 22.40
C ASP A 129 2.33 26.71 21.93
N LEU A 130 2.29 26.93 20.60
CA LEU A 130 2.31 28.27 20.01
C LEU A 130 1.04 29.07 20.32
N GLU A 131 -0.13 28.43 20.31
CA GLU A 131 -1.39 29.07 20.70
C GLU A 131 -1.37 29.47 22.18
N GLN A 132 -0.89 28.57 23.05
CA GLN A 132 -0.78 28.84 24.47
C GLN A 132 0.18 30.02 24.75
N GLN A 133 1.34 30.05 24.09
CA GLN A 133 2.28 31.18 24.19
C GLN A 133 1.67 32.51 23.71
N ARG A 134 0.84 32.50 22.66
CA ARG A 134 0.14 33.69 22.17
C ARG A 134 -0.88 34.21 23.18
N VAL A 135 -1.61 33.31 23.84
CA VAL A 135 -2.57 33.66 24.89
C VAL A 135 -1.83 34.29 26.07
N ASP A 136 -0.77 33.65 26.56
CA ASP A 136 0.02 34.12 27.70
C ASP A 136 0.63 35.52 27.47
N LEU A 137 1.09 35.80 26.24
CA LEU A 137 1.62 37.11 25.87
C LEU A 137 0.52 38.19 25.83
N ALA A 138 -0.68 37.85 25.35
CA ALA A 138 -1.82 38.78 25.32
C ALA A 138 -2.30 39.13 26.74
N THR A 139 -2.38 38.14 27.64
CA THR A 139 -2.71 38.40 29.05
C THR A 139 -1.62 39.19 29.77
N ALA A 140 -0.35 39.01 29.43
CA ALA A 140 0.76 39.75 30.04
C ALA A 140 0.82 41.23 29.63
N ASP A 141 0.43 41.57 28.39
CA ASP A 141 0.43 42.96 27.89
C ASP A 141 -0.80 43.77 28.34
N GLY A 142 -1.68 43.18 29.17
CA GLY A 142 -2.90 43.84 29.65
C GLY A 142 -3.95 44.11 28.56
N SER A 143 -3.73 43.63 27.33
CA SER A 143 -4.72 43.63 26.28
C SER A 143 -5.70 42.49 26.56
N ALA A 144 -6.88 42.85 27.10
CA ALA A 144 -7.94 41.88 27.38
C ALA A 144 -8.17 40.98 26.15
N PRO A 145 -8.33 39.65 26.33
CA PRO A 145 -8.54 38.76 25.21
C PRO A 145 -9.81 39.22 24.49
N VAL A 146 -9.66 39.63 23.23
CA VAL A 146 -10.81 39.90 22.36
C VAL A 146 -11.58 38.59 22.31
N GLY A 147 -12.75 38.60 22.95
CA GLY A 147 -13.55 37.42 23.18
C GLY A 147 -13.77 36.65 21.90
N SER A 148 -13.47 35.36 21.95
CA SER A 148 -14.07 34.38 21.05
C SER A 148 -15.58 34.47 21.25
N GLY A 149 -16.25 35.17 20.34
CA GLY A 149 -17.70 35.32 20.32
C GLY A 149 -18.35 33.96 20.09
N ASN A 150 -19.14 33.51 21.06
CA ASN A 150 -19.85 32.24 20.98
C ASN A 150 -21.12 32.40 20.13
N ALA A 151 -21.30 31.45 19.20
CA ALA A 151 -22.55 30.88 18.70
C ALA A 151 -23.71 31.80 18.23
N SER A 152 -24.03 31.72 16.94
CA SER A 152 -25.42 31.67 16.42
C SER A 152 -25.46 31.18 14.96
N GLY A 153 -25.87 29.92 14.76
CA GLY A 153 -26.74 29.47 13.66
C GLY A 153 -26.16 29.18 12.26
N ASP A 154 -25.96 27.89 11.98
CA ASP A 154 -26.51 27.12 10.84
C ASP A 154 -25.47 26.35 9.97
N GLY A 155 -25.66 25.01 9.88
CA GLY A 155 -25.06 24.15 8.85
C GLY A 155 -23.79 23.34 9.16
N ASP A 156 -23.96 22.16 9.78
CA ASP A 156 -23.19 20.91 9.56
C ASP A 156 -21.69 20.85 9.94
N SER A 157 -21.38 20.99 11.24
CA SER A 157 -20.07 20.59 11.79
C SER A 157 -20.16 19.22 12.45
N VAL A 158 -19.54 18.21 11.84
CA VAL A 158 -19.34 16.88 12.40
C VAL A 158 -18.50 16.99 13.69
N VAL A 159 -19.17 16.89 14.83
CA VAL A 159 -18.51 16.77 16.15
C VAL A 159 -17.81 15.42 16.20
N LEU A 160 -16.48 15.41 16.13
CA LEU A 160 -15.71 14.22 16.40
C LEU A 160 -15.74 13.96 17.91
N GLN A 161 -16.61 13.04 18.32
CA GLN A 161 -16.66 12.53 19.68
C GLN A 161 -15.32 11.83 19.99
N GLU A 162 -14.60 12.32 20.99
CA GLU A 162 -13.42 11.65 21.51
C GLU A 162 -13.86 10.37 22.23
N VAL A 163 -13.79 9.25 21.50
CA VAL A 163 -14.06 7.92 22.05
C VAL A 163 -12.81 7.46 22.78
N ALA A 164 -12.87 7.40 24.10
CA ALA A 164 -11.82 6.81 24.92
C ALA A 164 -11.56 5.34 24.49
N PRO A 165 -10.29 4.88 24.44
CA PRO A 165 -9.99 3.52 24.04
C PRO A 165 -10.60 2.52 25.02
N GLU A 166 -11.40 1.58 24.51
CA GLU A 166 -11.91 0.46 25.31
C GLU A 166 -10.74 -0.35 25.89
N PRO A 167 -10.78 -0.71 27.19
CA PRO A 167 -9.76 -1.56 27.77
C PRO A 167 -9.77 -2.94 27.10
N VAL A 168 -8.63 -3.34 26.55
CA VAL A 168 -8.41 -4.67 25.98
C VAL A 168 -8.54 -5.69 27.11
N ASN A 169 -9.58 -6.52 27.05
CA ASN A 169 -9.75 -7.65 27.97
C ASN A 169 -8.69 -8.71 27.64
N PRO A 170 -7.76 -9.04 28.56
CA PRO A 170 -6.67 -9.97 28.30
C PRO A 170 -7.11 -11.45 28.21
N ASN A 171 -8.39 -11.76 28.44
CA ASN A 171 -8.91 -13.14 28.51
C ASN A 171 -9.90 -13.50 27.38
N LYS A 172 -9.75 -12.94 26.18
CA LYS A 172 -10.54 -13.33 25.00
C LYS A 172 -9.67 -13.67 23.80
#